data_AF-U2PYT8-F1
#
_entry.id   AF-U2PYT8-F1
#
_cell.length_a   1.000
_cell.length_b   1.000
_cell.length_c   1.000
_cell.angle_alpha   90.00
_cell.angle_beta   90.00
_cell.angle_gamma   90.00
#
_symmetry.space_group_name_H-M   'P 1'
#
loop_
_entity.id
_entity.type
_entity.pdbx_description
1 polymer ?
#
loop_
_entity_poly.entity_id
_entity_poly.type
_entity_poly.pdbx_seq_one_letter_code
_entity_poly.pdbx_strand_id
1 'polypeptide(L)'
;MYLALDAMGIMAFLAIGLVFSHGRKKIDWKSVGILTVLNLALAWVLTSFPWGRAAVQGAAAAFNELVDVAWTGINFALANWVGADGLNPQPVNFVVSALLPILLILPIFDILTYIGFLPWVIKWIGRGLSIITRRPKFETFYSIEMMFLGNTEAPVVSKLQLQKMSPARNVVIAMMTMSCVTASILAAYIQMMPAEYTLTAVPLNCLNALIVTSMLYPVDVTREEDVIYTYEDGLTVDAGERPVPAAVASEQGPAPPARRVPA
;
A
#
# COMPACT_ATOMS: atom_id res chain seq x y z
N MET A 1 -19.48 -6.77 -26.49
CA MET A 1 -20.44 -6.50 -25.40
C MET A 1 -19.73 -6.37 -24.05
N TYR A 2 -18.97 -7.39 -23.60
CA TYR A 2 -18.22 -7.33 -22.33
C TYR A 2 -17.22 -6.18 -22.23
N LEU A 3 -16.41 -5.94 -23.26
CA LEU A 3 -15.43 -4.84 -23.26
C LEU A 3 -16.07 -3.45 -23.09
N ALA A 4 -17.27 -3.24 -23.65
CA ALA A 4 -18.00 -1.99 -23.47
C ALA A 4 -18.52 -1.85 -22.02
N LEU A 5 -18.93 -2.96 -21.41
CA LEU A 5 -19.38 -3.00 -20.02
C LEU A 5 -18.21 -2.76 -19.05
N ASP A 6 -17.03 -3.32 -19.31
CA ASP A 6 -15.82 -3.07 -18.53
C ASP A 6 -15.38 -1.60 -18.62
N ALA A 7 -15.41 -1.02 -19.83
CA ALA A 7 -15.12 0.39 -20.03
C ALA A 7 -16.14 1.29 -19.29
N MET A 8 -17.42 0.94 -19.31
CA MET A 8 -18.44 1.62 -18.53
C MET A 8 -18.20 1.50 -17.03
N GLY A 9 -17.74 0.33 -16.55
CA GLY A 9 -17.38 0.12 -15.15
C GLY A 9 -16.25 1.04 -14.69
N ILE A 10 -15.19 1.17 -15.49
CA ILE A 10 -14.08 2.10 -15.22
C ILE A 10 -14.60 3.55 -15.19
N MET A 11 -15.42 3.93 -16.17
CA MET A 11 -15.99 5.28 -16.22
C MET A 11 -16.90 5.57 -15.02
N ALA A 12 -17.70 4.60 -14.58
CA ALA A 12 -18.54 4.72 -13.40
C ALA A 12 -17.70 4.87 -12.12
N PHE A 13 -16.62 4.10 -11.98
CA PHE A 13 -15.70 4.19 -10.86
C PHE A 13 -15.02 5.58 -10.79
N LEU A 14 -14.53 6.08 -11.93
CA LEU A 14 -13.98 7.44 -12.03
C LEU A 14 -15.04 8.51 -11.74
N ALA A 15 -16.28 8.32 -12.20
CA ALA A 15 -17.38 9.24 -11.91
C ALA A 15 -17.72 9.29 -10.42
N ILE A 16 -17.71 8.16 -9.72
CA ILE A 16 -17.87 8.11 -8.25
C ILE A 16 -16.75 8.91 -7.57
N GLY A 17 -15.49 8.68 -7.97
CA GLY A 17 -14.35 9.45 -7.45
C GLY A 17 -14.50 10.96 -7.67
N LEU A 18 -15.06 11.38 -8.82
CA LEU A 18 -15.33 12.79 -9.11
C LEU A 18 -16.46 13.36 -8.23
N VAL A 19 -17.53 12.61 -8.01
CA VAL A 19 -18.69 13.04 -7.22
C VAL A 19 -18.28 13.26 -5.76
N PHE A 20 -17.51 12.34 -5.18
CA PHE A 20 -17.07 12.41 -3.78
C PHE A 20 -15.76 13.18 -3.56
N SER A 21 -15.19 13.78 -4.62
CA SER A 21 -13.96 14.57 -4.51
C SER A 21 -14.13 15.82 -3.63
N HIS A 22 -13.21 16.00 -2.69
CA HIS A 22 -13.09 17.21 -1.87
C HIS A 22 -12.73 18.46 -2.70
N GLY A 23 -12.11 18.28 -3.88
CA GLY A 23 -11.53 19.38 -4.66
C GLY A 23 -11.55 19.14 -6.17
N ARG A 24 -12.74 18.96 -6.78
CA ARG A 24 -12.92 18.60 -8.21
C ARG A 24 -12.08 19.41 -9.21
N LYS A 25 -11.83 20.69 -8.95
CA LYS A 25 -11.05 21.58 -9.83
C LYS A 25 -9.52 21.38 -9.73
N LYS A 26 -9.04 20.75 -8.66
CA LYS A 26 -7.61 20.49 -8.40
C LYS A 26 -7.17 19.10 -8.86
N ILE A 27 -8.07 18.30 -9.43
CA ILE A 27 -7.74 16.97 -9.93
C ILE A 27 -6.83 17.11 -11.17
N ASP A 28 -5.63 16.56 -11.08
CA ASP A 28 -4.74 16.41 -12.24
C ASP A 28 -5.19 15.22 -13.11
N TRP A 29 -6.08 15.51 -14.05
CA TRP A 29 -6.60 14.54 -15.02
C TRP A 29 -5.52 13.90 -15.90
N LYS A 30 -4.39 14.60 -16.13
CA LYS A 30 -3.29 14.04 -16.92
C LYS A 30 -2.65 12.89 -16.15
N SER A 31 -2.37 13.08 -14.87
CA SER A 31 -1.78 12.03 -14.05
C SER A 31 -2.76 10.89 -13.77
N VAL A 32 -4.04 11.18 -13.53
CA VAL A 32 -5.09 10.14 -13.42
C VAL A 32 -5.12 9.29 -14.69
N GLY A 33 -5.14 9.90 -15.87
CA GLY A 33 -5.12 9.18 -17.14
C GLY A 33 -3.87 8.31 -17.34
N ILE A 34 -2.68 8.84 -17.01
CA ILE A 34 -1.42 8.06 -17.08
C ILE A 34 -1.48 6.85 -16.14
N LEU A 35 -1.92 7.04 -14.90
CA LEU A 35 -2.04 5.96 -13.93
C LEU A 35 -3.07 4.91 -14.36
N THR A 36 -4.23 5.32 -14.89
CA THR A 36 -5.25 4.38 -15.40
C THR A 36 -4.72 3.57 -16.58
N VAL A 37 -4.05 4.21 -17.54
CA VAL A 37 -3.44 3.49 -18.67
C VAL A 37 -2.34 2.56 -18.20
N LEU A 38 -1.48 3.00 -17.28
CA LEU A 38 -0.44 2.16 -16.69
C LEU A 38 -1.04 0.95 -15.96
N ASN A 39 -2.13 1.15 -15.21
CA ASN A 39 -2.83 0.10 -14.50
C ASN A 39 -3.44 -0.93 -15.46
N LEU A 40 -4.09 -0.49 -16.54
CA LEU A 40 -4.61 -1.37 -17.58
C LEU A 40 -3.48 -2.12 -18.31
N ALA A 41 -2.39 -1.42 -18.63
CA ALA A 41 -1.22 -2.04 -19.26
C ALA A 41 -0.59 -3.10 -18.36
N LEU A 42 -0.43 -2.81 -17.06
CA LEU A 42 0.10 -3.75 -16.08
C LEU A 42 -0.82 -4.96 -15.91
N ALA A 43 -2.13 -4.74 -15.80
CA ALA A 43 -3.11 -5.82 -15.71
C ALA A 43 -3.07 -6.70 -16.96
N TRP A 44 -2.96 -6.08 -18.14
CA TRP A 44 -2.86 -6.80 -19.40
C TRP A 44 -1.56 -7.62 -19.48
N VAL A 45 -0.42 -7.05 -19.07
CA VAL A 45 0.87 -7.73 -19.00
C VAL A 45 0.81 -8.96 -18.08
N LEU A 46 0.33 -8.79 -16.85
CA LEU A 46 0.33 -9.85 -15.84
C LEU A 46 -0.64 -10.98 -16.16
N THR A 47 -1.74 -10.70 -16.86
CA THR A 47 -2.79 -11.70 -17.16
C THR A 47 -2.66 -12.34 -18.54
N SER A 48 -2.22 -11.58 -19.56
CA SER A 48 -2.29 -12.04 -20.95
C SER A 48 -0.96 -12.52 -21.51
N PHE A 49 0.17 -11.97 -21.06
CA PHE A 49 1.48 -12.35 -21.60
C PHE A 49 2.05 -13.58 -20.89
N PRO A 50 2.67 -14.54 -21.62
CA PRO A 50 3.20 -15.76 -21.02
C PRO A 50 4.24 -15.50 -19.92
N TRP A 51 5.15 -14.54 -20.14
CA TRP A 51 6.17 -14.18 -19.16
C TRP A 51 5.59 -13.44 -17.95
N GLY A 52 4.52 -12.66 -18.14
CA GLY A 52 3.80 -11.98 -17.05
C GLY A 52 3.10 -13.00 -16.14
N ARG A 53 2.38 -13.95 -16.73
CA ARG A 53 1.78 -15.07 -15.99
C ARG A 53 2.83 -15.93 -15.30
N ALA A 54 3.95 -16.22 -15.97
CA ALA A 54 5.04 -16.98 -15.36
C ALA A 54 5.64 -16.26 -14.15
N ALA A 55 5.78 -14.93 -14.20
CA ALA A 55 6.23 -14.14 -13.05
C ALA A 55 5.23 -14.22 -11.88
N VAL A 56 3.93 -14.09 -12.15
CA VAL A 56 2.87 -14.23 -11.13
C VAL A 56 2.86 -15.64 -10.53
N GLN A 57 2.98 -16.68 -11.36
CA GLN A 57 3.02 -18.07 -10.91
C GLN A 57 4.30 -18.37 -10.11
N GLY A 58 5.44 -17.79 -10.49
CA GLY A 58 6.67 -17.88 -9.71
C GLY A 58 6.53 -17.21 -8.34
N ALA A 59 5.90 -16.04 -8.28
CA ALA A 59 5.59 -15.39 -7.01
C ALA A 59 4.61 -16.22 -6.16
N ALA A 60 3.60 -16.84 -6.78
CA ALA A 60 2.67 -17.75 -6.12
C ALA A 60 3.36 -18.97 -5.52
N ALA A 61 4.25 -19.60 -6.28
CA ALA A 61 5.02 -20.74 -5.81
C ALA A 61 5.92 -20.36 -4.63
N ALA A 62 6.67 -19.25 -4.74
CA ALA A 62 7.50 -18.76 -3.64
C ALA A 62 6.68 -18.43 -2.38
N PHE A 63 5.47 -17.90 -2.55
CA PHE A 63 4.59 -17.61 -1.44
C PHE A 63 4.01 -18.89 -0.80
N ASN A 64 3.66 -19.89 -1.60
CA ASN A 64 3.22 -21.19 -1.07
C ASN A 64 4.33 -21.90 -0.28
N GLU A 65 5.57 -21.89 -0.77
CA GLU A 65 6.73 -22.40 -0.04
C GLU A 65 6.91 -21.70 1.31
N LEU A 66 6.70 -20.38 1.36
CA LEU A 66 6.74 -19.61 2.61
C LEU A 66 5.66 -20.07 3.59
N VAL A 67 4.46 -20.36 3.09
CA VAL A 67 3.33 -20.89 3.88
C VAL A 67 3.64 -22.30 4.40
N ASP A 68 4.27 -23.16 3.60
CA ASP A 68 4.63 -24.52 4.00
C ASP A 68 5.72 -24.52 5.09
N VAL A 69 6.68 -23.60 5.01
CA VAL A 69 7.66 -23.37 6.08
C VAL A 69 6.96 -22.89 7.36
N ALA A 70 5.99 -21.98 7.24
CA ALA A 70 5.19 -21.53 8.38
C ALA A 70 4.43 -22.72 9.01
N TRP A 71 3.83 -23.60 8.21
CA TRP A 71 3.15 -24.80 8.69
C TRP A 71 4.07 -25.78 9.42
N THR A 72 5.30 -25.94 8.95
CA THR A 72 6.32 -26.72 9.64
C THR A 72 6.60 -26.16 11.04
N GLY A 73 6.74 -24.84 11.16
CA GLY A 73 6.94 -24.16 12.45
C GLY A 73 5.72 -24.25 13.37
N ILE A 74 4.51 -24.13 12.83
CA ILE A 74 3.28 -24.25 13.60
C ILE A 74 3.08 -25.69 14.08
N ASN A 75 3.35 -26.70 13.25
CA ASN A 75 3.24 -28.10 13.65
C ASN A 75 4.20 -28.43 14.81
N PHE A 76 5.44 -27.92 14.76
CA PHE A 76 6.39 -28.06 15.87
C PHE A 76 5.84 -27.55 17.20
N ALA A 77 5.18 -26.39 17.21
CA ALA A 77 4.67 -25.77 18.43
C ALA A 77 3.27 -26.27 18.85
N LEU A 78 2.42 -26.60 17.87
CA LEU A 78 0.97 -26.79 18.02
C LEU A 78 0.45 -27.97 17.19
N ALA A 79 1.15 -29.10 17.16
CA ALA A 79 0.79 -30.30 16.38
C ALA A 79 -0.69 -30.72 16.53
N ASN A 80 -1.23 -30.66 17.75
CA ASN A 80 -2.62 -31.03 18.04
C ASN A 80 -3.66 -30.14 17.34
N TRP A 81 -3.27 -28.97 16.84
CA TRP A 81 -4.18 -28.00 16.20
C TRP A 81 -4.12 -28.04 14.68
N VAL A 82 -3.10 -28.70 14.11
CA VAL A 82 -2.87 -28.73 12.66
C VAL A 82 -2.75 -30.15 12.10
N GLY A 83 -2.80 -31.17 12.96
CA GLY A 83 -2.59 -32.57 12.55
C GLY A 83 -1.12 -32.99 12.62
N ALA A 84 -0.86 -34.30 12.50
CA ALA A 84 0.48 -34.86 12.68
C ALA A 84 1.47 -34.48 11.57
N ASP A 85 0.98 -34.12 10.39
CA ASP A 85 1.79 -33.94 9.19
C ASP A 85 1.92 -32.45 8.83
N GLY A 86 3.11 -31.88 8.97
CA GLY A 86 3.40 -30.47 8.68
C GLY A 86 3.30 -30.08 7.20
N LEU A 87 3.21 -31.07 6.31
CA LEU A 87 3.10 -30.92 4.84
C LEU A 87 1.64 -30.97 4.33
N ASN A 88 0.72 -31.56 5.10
CA ASN A 88 -0.72 -31.58 4.79
C ASN A 88 -1.49 -31.12 6.03
N PRO A 89 -1.32 -29.84 6.41
CA PRO A 89 -1.97 -29.30 7.61
C PRO A 89 -3.49 -29.48 7.50
N GLN A 90 -4.08 -30.00 8.57
CA GLN A 90 -5.53 -30.09 8.80
C GLN A 90 -5.87 -29.20 10.01
N PRO A 91 -5.97 -27.87 9.80
CA PRO A 91 -6.28 -26.94 10.87
C PRO A 91 -7.63 -27.29 11.51
N VAL A 92 -7.69 -27.30 12.85
CA VAL A 92 -8.91 -27.64 13.59
C VAL A 92 -10.07 -26.67 13.36
N ASN A 93 -9.78 -25.45 12.91
CA ASN A 93 -10.79 -24.44 12.54
C ASN A 93 -10.19 -23.33 11.66
N PHE A 94 -11.05 -22.41 11.21
CA PHE A 94 -10.66 -21.27 10.40
C PHE A 94 -9.63 -20.35 11.07
N VAL A 95 -9.75 -20.11 12.38
CA VAL A 95 -8.83 -19.24 13.14
C VAL A 95 -7.40 -19.79 13.06
N VAL A 96 -7.23 -21.10 13.22
CA VAL A 96 -5.92 -21.75 13.08
C VAL A 96 -5.44 -21.70 11.63
N SER A 97 -6.31 -21.95 10.64
CA SER A 97 -5.95 -21.93 9.22
C SER A 97 -5.47 -20.58 8.71
N ALA A 98 -6.04 -19.49 9.22
CA ALA A 98 -5.75 -18.14 8.77
C ALA A 98 -4.72 -17.43 9.67
N LEU A 99 -4.94 -17.41 10.99
CA LEU A 99 -4.20 -16.54 11.90
C LEU A 99 -2.78 -17.05 12.19
N LEU A 100 -2.57 -18.36 12.31
CA LEU A 100 -1.25 -18.89 12.66
C LEU A 100 -0.21 -18.70 11.55
N PRO A 101 -0.50 -18.99 10.26
CA PRO A 101 0.44 -18.69 9.18
C PRO A 101 0.80 -17.21 9.12
N ILE A 102 -0.19 -16.31 9.31
CA ILE A 102 0.03 -14.86 9.36
C ILE A 102 1.07 -14.50 10.42
N LEU A 103 0.92 -15.03 11.65
CA LEU A 103 1.83 -14.75 12.77
C LEU A 103 3.27 -15.24 12.51
N LEU A 104 3.45 -16.32 11.76
CA LEU A 104 4.78 -16.86 11.44
C LEU A 104 5.42 -16.18 10.22
N ILE A 105 4.61 -15.66 9.30
CA ILE A 105 5.09 -14.98 8.09
C ILE A 105 5.47 -13.51 8.39
N LEU A 106 4.73 -12.81 9.25
CA LEU A 106 4.99 -11.40 9.60
C LEU A 106 6.45 -11.13 10.01
N PRO A 107 7.08 -11.91 10.92
CA PRO A 107 8.46 -11.69 11.35
C PRO A 107 9.48 -11.71 10.20
N ILE A 108 9.20 -12.40 9.10
CA ILE A 108 10.11 -12.45 7.94
C ILE A 108 10.16 -11.08 7.27
N PHE A 109 9.02 -10.44 7.08
CA PHE A 109 8.97 -9.08 6.53
C PHE A 109 9.58 -8.05 7.49
N ASP A 110 9.41 -8.22 8.80
CA ASP A 110 10.08 -7.39 9.80
C ASP A 110 11.61 -7.55 9.74
N ILE A 111 12.11 -8.77 9.63
CA ILE A 111 13.56 -9.04 9.48
C ILE A 111 14.08 -8.44 8.18
N LEU A 112 13.39 -8.64 7.05
CA LEU A 112 13.77 -8.06 5.76
C LEU A 112 13.78 -6.52 5.78
N THR A 113 12.91 -5.92 6.60
CA THR A 113 12.87 -4.48 6.83
C THR A 113 14.01 -4.03 7.72
N TYR A 114 14.28 -4.75 8.81
CA TYR A 114 15.36 -4.47 9.75
C TYR A 114 16.74 -4.54 9.10
N ILE A 115 17.00 -5.54 8.26
CA ILE A 115 18.27 -5.66 7.51
C ILE A 115 18.39 -4.65 6.35
N GLY A 116 17.31 -3.91 6.03
CA GLY A 116 17.30 -2.89 4.97
C GLY A 116 17.10 -3.42 3.54
N PHE A 117 16.89 -4.73 3.35
CA PHE A 117 16.67 -5.31 2.02
C PHE A 117 15.32 -4.86 1.42
N LEU A 118 14.24 -4.93 2.21
CA LEU A 118 12.92 -4.56 1.72
C LEU A 118 12.82 -3.05 1.38
N PRO A 119 13.28 -2.12 2.25
CA PRO A 119 13.39 -0.70 1.90
C PRO A 119 14.21 -0.43 0.63
N TRP A 120 15.29 -1.19 0.41
CA TRP A 120 16.10 -1.07 -0.80
C TRP A 120 15.30 -1.43 -2.06
N VAL A 121 14.56 -2.54 -2.07
CA VAL A 121 13.67 -2.93 -3.18
C VAL A 121 12.60 -1.87 -3.44
N ILE A 122 11.91 -1.42 -2.38
CA ILE A 122 10.85 -0.41 -2.46
C ILE A 122 11.38 0.89 -3.06
N LYS A 123 12.58 1.34 -2.67
CA LYS A 123 13.21 2.56 -3.19
C LYS A 123 13.39 2.51 -4.71
N TRP A 124 13.84 1.39 -5.26
CA TRP A 124 14.06 1.26 -6.70
C TRP A 124 12.76 1.21 -7.49
N ILE A 125 11.79 0.44 -7.02
CA ILE A 125 10.47 0.34 -7.67
C ILE A 125 9.74 1.68 -7.60
N GLY A 126 9.70 2.30 -6.41
CA GLY A 126 9.07 3.60 -6.19
C GLY A 126 9.69 4.72 -7.03
N ARG A 127 11.02 4.70 -7.21
CA ARG A 127 11.71 5.65 -8.09
C ARG A 127 11.33 5.45 -9.56
N GLY A 128 11.26 4.20 -10.03
CA GLY A 128 10.79 3.89 -11.38
C GLY A 128 9.35 4.38 -11.60
N LEU A 129 8.47 4.10 -10.64
CA LEU A 129 7.07 4.52 -10.73
C LEU A 129 6.93 6.04 -10.68
N SER A 130 7.67 6.75 -9.81
CA SER A 130 7.59 8.22 -9.70
C SER A 130 8.01 8.93 -11.00
N ILE A 131 9.01 8.38 -11.71
CA ILE A 131 9.44 8.89 -13.01
C ILE A 131 8.31 8.79 -14.05
N ILE A 132 7.59 7.66 -14.04
CA ILE A 132 6.51 7.38 -15.00
C ILE A 132 5.27 8.22 -14.68
N THR A 133 4.88 8.28 -13.41
CA THR A 133 3.60 8.88 -12.99
C THR A 133 3.66 10.37 -12.76
N ARG A 134 4.87 10.95 -12.64
CA ARG A 134 5.14 12.36 -12.28
C ARG A 134 4.43 12.77 -10.97
N ARG A 135 4.14 11.79 -10.12
CA ARG A 135 3.50 12.02 -8.82
C ARG A 135 4.55 12.36 -7.76
N PRO A 136 4.11 12.97 -6.65
CA PRO A 136 4.93 13.12 -5.45
C PRO A 136 5.65 11.81 -5.12
N LYS A 137 6.95 11.92 -4.87
CA LYS A 137 7.86 10.80 -4.65
C LYS A 137 7.41 9.99 -3.46
N PHE A 138 6.99 10.63 -2.38
CA PHE A 138 6.61 9.92 -1.17
C PHE A 138 5.33 9.10 -1.35
N GLU A 139 4.25 9.65 -1.90
CA GLU A 139 2.98 8.93 -2.13
C GLU A 139 3.22 7.73 -3.05
N THR A 140 4.06 7.92 -4.08
CA THR A 140 4.43 6.84 -4.99
C THR A 140 5.29 5.78 -4.30
N PHE A 141 6.23 6.19 -3.45
CA PHE A 141 7.05 5.29 -2.64
C PHE A 141 6.21 4.51 -1.64
N TYR A 142 5.35 5.22 -0.89
CA TYR A 142 4.45 4.68 0.11
C TYR A 142 3.45 3.70 -0.51
N SER A 143 2.97 3.97 -1.73
CA SER A 143 2.17 3.03 -2.51
C SER A 143 2.85 1.68 -2.68
N ILE A 144 4.15 1.67 -2.97
CA ILE A 144 4.93 0.45 -3.15
C ILE A 144 5.28 -0.17 -1.80
N GLU A 145 5.55 0.65 -0.80
CA GLU A 145 5.82 0.21 0.57
C GLU A 145 4.66 -0.63 1.12
N MET A 146 3.42 -0.12 1.00
CA MET A 146 2.21 -0.85 1.39
C MET A 146 2.01 -2.16 0.63
N MET A 147 2.50 -2.28 -0.60
CA MET A 147 2.43 -3.52 -1.37
C MET A 147 3.06 -4.70 -0.62
N PHE A 148 4.12 -4.43 0.14
CA PHE A 148 4.87 -5.43 0.89
C PHE A 148 4.53 -5.42 2.38
N LEU A 149 4.48 -4.23 2.98
CA LEU A 149 4.31 -4.04 4.41
C LEU A 149 2.84 -3.98 4.81
N GLY A 150 1.92 -3.65 3.91
CA GLY A 150 0.49 -3.54 4.22
C GLY A 150 0.11 -2.33 5.07
N ASN A 151 -1.06 -2.42 5.71
CA ASN A 151 -1.71 -1.29 6.36
C ASN A 151 -1.26 -1.04 7.82
N THR A 152 -0.64 -2.02 8.46
CA THR A 152 -0.20 -1.94 9.87
C THR A 152 1.26 -1.53 10.02
N GLU A 153 2.13 -1.94 9.11
CA GLU A 153 3.59 -1.81 9.22
C GLU A 153 4.11 -0.62 8.40
N ALA A 154 3.57 -0.36 7.21
CA ALA A 154 4.00 0.76 6.38
C ALA A 154 3.87 2.13 7.11
N PRO A 155 2.80 2.44 7.89
CA PRO A 155 2.77 3.67 8.68
C PRO A 155 3.88 3.76 9.74
N VAL A 156 4.32 2.63 10.29
CA VAL A 156 5.36 2.58 11.32
C VAL A 156 6.73 2.84 10.72
N VAL A 157 7.04 2.19 9.59
CA VAL A 157 8.28 2.39 8.84
C VAL A 157 8.40 3.83 8.33
N SER A 158 7.29 4.39 7.84
CA SER A 158 7.23 5.78 7.37
C SER A 158 6.87 6.82 8.45
N LYS A 159 6.90 6.46 9.75
CA LYS A 159 6.44 7.31 10.85
C LYS A 159 7.06 8.72 10.86
N LEU A 160 8.37 8.81 10.66
CA LEU A 160 9.09 10.09 10.65
C LEU A 160 8.57 11.02 9.54
N GLN A 161 8.26 10.46 8.37
CA GLN A 161 7.69 11.22 7.27
C GLN A 161 6.30 11.74 7.62
N LEU A 162 5.42 10.87 8.14
CA LEU A 162 4.05 11.22 8.49
C LEU A 162 3.97 12.34 9.54
N GLN A 163 4.95 12.40 10.44
CA GLN A 163 5.05 13.48 11.43
C GLN A 163 5.51 14.83 10.85
N LYS A 164 6.26 14.81 9.75
CA LYS A 164 6.81 16.02 9.12
C LYS A 164 5.97 16.53 7.94
N MET A 165 5.02 15.75 7.46
CA MET A 165 4.14 16.10 6.36
C MET A 165 2.92 16.93 6.78
N SER A 166 2.35 17.66 5.82
CA SER A 166 1.13 18.41 6.04
C SER A 166 -0.06 17.50 6.37
N PRO A 167 -1.03 17.96 7.19
CA PRO A 167 -2.23 17.17 7.53
C PRO A 167 -3.01 16.70 6.29
N ALA A 168 -3.05 17.51 5.23
CA ALA A 168 -3.69 17.18 3.97
C ALA A 168 -3.05 15.95 3.29
N ARG A 169 -1.71 15.85 3.29
CA ARG A 169 -1.01 14.67 2.76
C ARG A 169 -1.21 13.46 3.66
N ASN A 170 -1.28 13.63 4.98
CA ASN A 170 -1.59 12.53 5.88
C ASN A 170 -2.99 11.93 5.63
N VAL A 171 -3.99 12.73 5.21
CA VAL A 171 -5.30 12.19 4.78
C VAL A 171 -5.15 11.33 3.53
N VAL A 172 -4.36 11.78 2.54
CA VAL A 172 -4.07 10.99 1.33
C VAL A 172 -3.43 9.66 1.71
N ILE A 173 -2.40 9.70 2.56
CA ILE A 173 -1.72 8.49 3.02
C ILE A 173 -2.67 7.57 3.77
N ALA A 174 -3.50 8.08 4.68
CA ALA A 174 -4.48 7.26 5.40
C ALA A 174 -5.48 6.56 4.45
N MET A 175 -5.99 7.27 3.43
CA MET A 175 -6.85 6.64 2.41
C MET A 175 -6.11 5.57 1.61
N MET A 176 -4.84 5.81 1.27
CA MET A 176 -3.99 4.83 0.59
C MET A 176 -3.79 3.58 1.46
N THR A 177 -3.48 3.75 2.75
CA THR A 177 -3.32 2.66 3.73
C THR A 177 -4.55 1.77 3.82
N MET A 178 -5.76 2.35 3.75
CA MET A 178 -7.02 1.59 3.81
C MET A 178 -7.31 0.75 2.55
N SER A 179 -6.59 0.98 1.46
CA SER A 179 -6.80 0.24 0.21
C SER A 179 -6.02 -1.08 0.14
N CYS A 180 -5.03 -1.29 1.01
CA CYS A 180 -4.07 -2.38 0.89
C CYS A 180 -4.24 -3.45 1.97
N VAL A 181 -3.68 -4.62 1.70
CA VAL A 181 -3.59 -5.75 2.62
C VAL A 181 -2.12 -6.06 2.88
N THR A 182 -1.81 -6.66 4.02
CA THR A 182 -0.45 -7.09 4.35
C THR A 182 -0.08 -8.33 3.54
N ALA A 183 1.21 -8.48 3.22
CA ALA A 183 1.70 -9.68 2.57
C ALA A 183 1.42 -10.95 3.40
N SER A 184 1.36 -10.82 4.73
CA SER A 184 1.03 -11.93 5.63
C SER A 184 -0.39 -12.48 5.42
N ILE A 185 -1.37 -11.63 5.13
CA ILE A 185 -2.76 -12.06 4.88
C ILE A 185 -2.92 -12.70 3.48
N LEU A 186 -2.02 -12.43 2.54
CA LEU A 186 -2.05 -13.07 1.21
C LEU A 186 -2.01 -14.60 1.31
N ALA A 187 -1.36 -15.15 2.35
CA ALA A 187 -1.36 -16.58 2.66
C ALA A 187 -2.76 -17.15 2.80
N ALA A 188 -3.60 -16.48 3.58
CA ALA A 188 -4.97 -16.90 3.80
C ALA A 188 -5.80 -16.72 2.51
N TYR A 189 -5.60 -15.62 1.77
CA TYR A 189 -6.34 -15.39 0.54
C TYR A 189 -6.00 -16.37 -0.58
N ILE A 190 -4.75 -16.80 -0.71
CA ILE A 190 -4.34 -17.80 -1.71
C ILE A 190 -4.94 -19.19 -1.43
N GLN A 191 -5.23 -19.49 -0.15
CA GLN A 191 -5.96 -20.72 0.20
C GLN A 191 -7.45 -20.65 -0.17
N MET A 192 -8.02 -19.45 -0.28
CA MET A 192 -9.44 -19.22 -0.56
C MET A 192 -9.73 -18.89 -2.03
N MET A 193 -8.76 -18.32 -2.74
CA MET A 193 -8.88 -17.80 -4.11
C MET A 193 -7.64 -18.17 -4.92
N PRO A 194 -7.75 -18.34 -6.25
CA PRO A 194 -6.59 -18.66 -7.09
C PRO A 194 -5.46 -17.65 -6.88
N ALA A 195 -4.26 -18.16 -6.60
CA ALA A 195 -3.10 -17.36 -6.25
C ALA A 195 -2.78 -16.30 -7.30
N GLU A 196 -3.00 -16.64 -8.57
CA GLU A 196 -2.71 -15.77 -9.71
C GLU A 196 -3.53 -14.49 -9.66
N TYR A 197 -4.81 -14.56 -9.28
CA TYR A 197 -5.65 -13.38 -9.16
C TYR A 197 -5.29 -12.55 -7.93
N THR A 198 -5.08 -13.22 -6.79
CA THR A 198 -4.71 -12.56 -5.53
C THR A 198 -3.38 -11.80 -5.67
N LEU A 199 -2.36 -12.44 -6.24
CA LEU A 199 -1.05 -11.82 -6.41
C LEU A 199 -0.99 -10.80 -7.54
N THR A 200 -1.80 -10.95 -8.60
CA THR A 200 -1.92 -9.91 -9.64
C THR A 200 -2.60 -8.66 -9.10
N ALA A 201 -3.55 -8.80 -8.17
CA ALA A 201 -4.27 -7.66 -7.60
C ALA A 201 -3.37 -6.74 -6.76
N VAL A 202 -2.34 -7.28 -6.12
CA VAL A 202 -1.41 -6.54 -5.23
C VAL A 202 -0.70 -5.37 -5.93
N PRO A 203 0.05 -5.57 -7.04
CA PRO A 203 0.70 -4.46 -7.75
C PRO A 203 -0.30 -3.52 -8.46
N LEU A 204 -1.46 -4.03 -8.89
CA LEU A 204 -2.53 -3.18 -9.45
C LEU A 204 -3.12 -2.25 -8.38
N ASN A 205 -3.27 -2.74 -7.15
CA ASN A 205 -3.78 -1.94 -6.05
C ASN A 205 -2.90 -0.72 -5.75
N CYS A 206 -1.57 -0.83 -5.92
CA CYS A 206 -0.65 0.30 -5.77
C CYS A 206 -1.05 1.48 -6.68
N LEU A 207 -1.30 1.18 -7.96
CA LEU A 207 -1.71 2.19 -8.93
C LEU A 207 -3.13 2.68 -8.66
N ASN A 208 -4.05 1.78 -8.29
CA ASN A 208 -5.42 2.14 -7.96
C ASN A 208 -5.51 3.06 -6.74
N ALA A 209 -4.71 2.82 -5.71
CA ALA A 209 -4.63 3.68 -4.53
C ALA A 209 -4.25 5.11 -4.93
N LEU A 210 -3.22 5.27 -5.77
CA LEU A 210 -2.80 6.58 -6.29
C LEU A 210 -3.87 7.25 -7.16
N ILE A 211 -4.58 6.49 -8.00
CA ILE A 211 -5.69 7.00 -8.82
C ILE A 211 -6.79 7.54 -7.90
N VAL A 212 -7.29 6.69 -7.00
CA VAL A 212 -8.44 6.99 -6.14
C VAL A 212 -8.14 8.17 -5.23
N THR A 213 -7.00 8.18 -4.54
CA THR A 213 -6.68 9.26 -3.61
C THR A 213 -6.43 10.58 -4.32
N SER A 214 -5.84 10.56 -5.52
CA SER A 214 -5.68 11.77 -6.32
C SER A 214 -6.98 12.36 -6.83
N MET A 215 -8.04 11.56 -6.93
CA MET A 215 -9.38 12.02 -7.28
C MET A 215 -10.15 12.48 -6.05
N LEU A 216 -10.16 11.68 -4.98
CA LEU A 216 -10.95 11.96 -3.77
C LEU A 216 -10.39 13.16 -2.98
N TYR A 217 -9.08 13.26 -2.85
CA TYR A 217 -8.44 14.32 -2.09
C TYR A 217 -7.19 14.84 -2.83
N PRO A 218 -7.39 15.63 -3.89
CA PRO A 218 -6.28 16.18 -4.67
C PRO A 218 -5.47 17.17 -3.82
N VAL A 219 -4.19 16.85 -3.61
CA VAL A 219 -3.22 17.70 -2.91
C VAL A 219 -2.20 18.21 -3.92
N ASP A 220 -1.91 19.51 -3.84
CA ASP A 220 -0.80 20.13 -4.57
C ASP A 220 0.44 20.06 -3.70
N VAL A 221 1.44 19.29 -4.12
CA VAL A 221 2.69 19.09 -3.37
C VAL A 221 3.79 19.84 -4.11
N THR A 222 4.30 20.90 -3.48
CA THR A 222 5.40 21.67 -4.06
C THR A 222 6.68 20.83 -4.07
N ARG A 223 7.64 21.17 -4.94
CA ARG A 223 8.92 20.45 -5.03
C ARG A 223 9.72 20.49 -3.72
N GLU A 224 9.48 21.49 -2.88
CA GLU A 224 10.12 21.68 -1.58
C GLU A 224 9.54 20.74 -0.52
N GLU A 225 8.27 20.39 -0.62
CA GLU A 225 7.60 19.42 0.24
C GLU A 225 7.76 17.97 -0.25
N ASP A 226 8.19 17.76 -1.49
CA ASP A 226 8.41 16.45 -2.10
C ASP A 226 9.80 15.84 -1.78
N VAL A 227 10.10 15.78 -0.48
CA VAL A 227 11.32 15.21 0.10
C VAL A 227 10.96 13.94 0.86
N ILE A 228 11.74 12.87 0.67
CA ILE A 228 11.66 11.65 1.48
C ILE A 228 12.67 11.83 2.62
N TYR A 229 12.18 11.95 3.85
CA TYR A 229 12.98 12.00 5.06
C TYR A 229 13.52 10.60 5.37
N THR A 230 14.83 10.49 5.45
CA THR A 230 15.54 9.28 5.84
C THR A 230 15.78 9.29 7.35
N TYR A 231 16.03 8.13 7.97
CA TYR A 231 16.38 8.09 9.40
C TYR A 231 17.65 8.88 9.74
N GLU A 232 18.59 9.04 8.78
CA GLU A 232 19.75 9.93 8.90
C GLU A 232 19.35 11.40 9.10
N ASP A 233 18.23 11.84 8.48
CA ASP A 233 17.67 13.19 8.65
C ASP A 233 16.95 13.37 10.01
N GLY A 234 16.69 12.28 10.74
CA GLY A 234 16.20 12.31 12.11
C GLY A 234 17.30 12.69 13.11
N LEU A 235 18.52 12.20 12.89
CA LEU A 235 19.69 12.46 13.74
C LEU A 235 20.20 13.92 13.61
N THR A 236 20.03 14.54 12.44
CA THR A 236 20.46 15.94 12.24
C THR A 236 19.47 16.96 12.79
N VAL A 237 18.18 16.61 12.93
CA VAL A 237 17.13 17.56 13.37
C VAL A 237 17.06 17.65 14.90
N ASP A 238 17.37 16.57 15.62
CA ASP A 238 17.57 16.62 17.07
C ASP A 238 18.82 17.47 17.46
N ALA A 239 19.66 17.81 16.48
CA ALA A 239 20.89 18.59 16.67
C ALA A 239 20.84 20.05 16.15
N GLY A 240 19.74 20.55 15.57
CA GLY A 240 19.60 21.98 15.25
C GLY A 240 18.80 22.34 13.99
N GLU A 241 17.81 23.22 14.20
CA GLU A 241 17.22 24.22 13.30
C GLU A 241 17.02 23.90 11.80
N ARG A 242 15.77 23.59 11.42
CA ARG A 242 15.10 24.24 10.26
C ARG A 242 13.60 24.43 10.55
N PRO A 243 13.02 25.64 10.38
CA PRO A 243 11.59 25.83 10.47
C PRO A 243 10.89 25.11 9.29
N VAL A 244 9.78 24.44 9.58
CA VAL A 244 8.82 24.02 8.55
C VAL A 244 8.28 25.27 7.86
N PRO A 245 8.31 25.38 6.52
CA PRO A 245 7.74 26.54 5.83
C PRO A 245 6.23 26.61 6.08
N ALA A 246 5.80 27.61 6.86
CA ALA A 246 4.39 27.92 7.07
C ALA A 246 3.86 28.65 5.83
N ALA A 247 3.33 27.91 4.85
CA ALA A 247 2.75 28.53 3.66
C ALA A 247 1.48 27.84 3.14
N VAL A 248 0.51 27.55 4.02
CA VAL A 248 -0.94 27.59 3.67
C VAL A 248 -1.76 27.92 4.92
N ALA A 249 -1.48 29.06 5.57
CA ALA A 249 -2.27 29.55 6.71
C ALA A 249 -2.65 31.01 6.50
N SER A 250 -3.34 31.30 5.41
CA SER A 250 -4.01 32.58 5.22
C SER A 250 -5.19 32.39 4.28
N GLU A 251 -6.30 31.86 4.81
CA GLU A 251 -7.69 32.16 4.38
C GLU A 251 -8.74 31.36 5.19
N GLN A 252 -8.52 31.12 6.48
CA GLN A 252 -9.59 30.70 7.39
C GLN A 252 -9.83 31.82 8.39
N GLY A 253 -11.03 32.42 8.31
CA GLY A 253 -11.51 33.42 9.26
C GLY A 253 -11.50 32.90 10.70
N PRO A 254 -11.59 33.78 11.71
CA PRO A 254 -11.30 33.45 13.10
C PRO A 254 -12.21 32.32 13.60
N ALA A 255 -11.59 31.31 14.20
CA ALA A 255 -12.27 30.18 14.82
C ALA A 255 -13.20 30.65 15.97
N PRO A 256 -14.38 30.04 16.15
CA PRO A 256 -15.29 30.41 17.22
C PRO A 256 -14.71 30.03 18.61
N PRO A 257 -15.00 30.80 19.67
CA PRO A 257 -14.42 30.57 20.98
C PRO A 257 -14.87 29.24 21.60
N ALA A 258 -13.91 28.53 22.20
CA ALA A 258 -14.11 27.24 22.86
C ALA A 258 -15.17 27.32 23.96
N ARG A 259 -16.21 26.49 23.84
CA ARG A 259 -17.26 26.34 24.86
C ARG A 259 -16.68 25.57 26.05
N ARG A 260 -16.52 26.25 27.19
CA ARG A 260 -16.26 25.60 28.48
C ARG A 260 -17.46 24.73 28.84
N VAL A 261 -17.23 23.45 29.12
CA VAL A 261 -18.22 22.53 29.68
C VAL A 261 -18.20 22.72 31.21
N PRO A 262 -19.35 23.00 31.87
CA PRO A 262 -19.45 23.14 33.33
C PRO A 262 -19.60 21.75 34.00
N ALA A 263 -19.20 21.49 35.25
CA ALA A 263 -18.45 22.21 36.28
C ALA A 263 -17.66 21.17 37.08
#